data_AF-W2PA93-F1
#
_entry.id   AF-W2PA93-F1
#
_cell.length_a   1.000
_cell.length_b   1.000
_cell.length_c   1.000
_cell.angle_alpha   90.00
_cell.angle_beta   90.00
_cell.angle_gamma   90.00
#
_symmetry.space_group_name_H-M   'P 1'
#
loop_
_entity.id
_entity.type
_entity.pdbx_description
1 polymer ?
#
loop_
_entity_poly.entity_id
_entity_poly.type
_entity_poly.pdbx_seq_one_letter_code
_entity_poly.pdbx_strand_id
1 'polypeptide(L)'
;MMIFDEKKQYLGCSDAYGNETTLKKGSYVVRAQVRHEDVNKLEKFKQMILVLEHEVKEINASVFGHQDDVALGGKALDKKSLATGKYVPLFIGEPAHDKLPAGSTVGDVLMGKIHFGQKDGTIKG
;
A
#
# COMPACT_ATOMS: atom_id res chain seq x y z
N MET A 1 -10.23 -17.90 5.93
CA MET A 1 -10.64 -16.69 6.68
C MET A 1 -12.12 -16.44 6.50
N MET A 2 -12.86 -16.24 7.59
CA MET A 2 -14.30 -15.95 7.60
C MET A 2 -14.54 -14.57 8.19
N ILE A 3 -15.47 -13.81 7.60
CA ILE A 3 -15.80 -12.44 8.03
C ILE A 3 -17.21 -12.43 8.62
N PHE A 4 -17.35 -11.85 9.80
CA PHE A 4 -18.62 -11.70 10.52
C PHE A 4 -18.88 -10.23 10.85
N ASP A 5 -20.14 -9.83 10.84
CA ASP A 5 -20.56 -8.53 11.38
C ASP A 5 -20.74 -8.56 12.92
N GLU A 6 -21.07 -7.41 13.48
CA GLU A 6 -21.38 -7.24 14.91
C GLU A 6 -22.56 -8.12 15.39
N LYS A 7 -23.51 -8.44 14.50
CA LYS A 7 -24.64 -9.33 14.76
C LYS A 7 -24.29 -10.80 14.61
N LYS A 8 -23.00 -11.13 14.41
CA LYS A 8 -22.48 -12.48 14.15
C LYS A 8 -23.01 -13.09 12.85
N GLN A 9 -23.52 -12.28 11.94
CA GLN A 9 -23.93 -12.73 10.62
C GLN A 9 -22.68 -12.95 9.76
N TYR A 10 -22.67 -14.06 9.05
CA TYR A 10 -21.63 -14.39 8.10
C TYR A 10 -21.74 -13.51 6.85
N LEU A 11 -20.65 -12.86 6.47
CA LEU A 11 -20.59 -11.97 5.31
C LEU A 11 -19.84 -12.58 4.13
N GLY A 12 -18.87 -13.44 4.41
CA GLY A 12 -18.03 -14.03 3.38
C GLY A 12 -16.86 -14.83 3.92
N CYS A 13 -16.21 -15.55 3.02
CA CYS A 13 -14.99 -16.28 3.31
C CYS A 13 -13.98 -16.13 2.17
N SER A 14 -12.72 -16.32 2.54
CA SER A 14 -11.57 -16.41 1.65
C SER A 14 -10.67 -17.53 2.14
N ASP A 15 -9.79 -18.06 1.30
CA ASP A 15 -8.80 -19.07 1.71
C ASP A 15 -7.38 -18.61 1.40
N ALA A 16 -6.48 -19.50 0.96
CA ALA A 16 -5.07 -19.23 0.68
C ALA A 16 -4.85 -18.06 -0.31
N TYR A 17 -5.81 -17.82 -1.21
CA TYR A 17 -5.82 -16.67 -2.10
C TYR A 17 -6.93 -15.73 -1.64
N GLY A 18 -6.53 -14.50 -1.29
CA GLY A 18 -7.44 -13.44 -0.88
C GLY A 18 -8.44 -13.11 -1.98
N ASN A 19 -9.73 -13.25 -1.70
CA ASN A 19 -10.78 -12.70 -2.55
C ASN A 19 -11.12 -11.28 -2.08
N GLU A 20 -11.32 -10.36 -3.02
CA GLU A 20 -11.84 -9.04 -2.71
C GLU A 20 -13.24 -9.16 -2.08
N THR A 21 -13.53 -8.31 -1.09
CA THR A 21 -14.85 -8.27 -0.45
C THR A 21 -15.23 -6.83 -0.14
N THR A 22 -16.40 -6.42 -0.61
CA THR A 22 -16.94 -5.08 -0.35
C THR A 22 -17.65 -5.05 1.00
N LEU A 23 -17.07 -4.32 1.95
CA LEU A 23 -17.63 -4.10 3.28
C LEU A 23 -18.18 -2.67 3.40
N LYS A 24 -19.25 -2.49 4.18
CA LYS A 24 -19.76 -1.16 4.51
C LYS A 24 -18.97 -0.62 5.71
N LYS A 25 -19.14 0.66 6.03
CA LYS A 25 -18.58 1.21 7.27
C LYS A 25 -19.19 0.49 8.47
N GLY A 26 -18.37 -0.14 9.30
CA GLY A 26 -18.83 -0.92 10.45
C GLY A 26 -17.70 -1.63 11.17
N SER A 27 -18.05 -2.37 12.21
CA SER A 27 -17.15 -3.26 12.94
C SER A 27 -17.32 -4.70 12.46
N TYR A 28 -16.20 -5.39 12.25
CA TYR A 28 -16.18 -6.75 11.71
C TYR A 28 -15.20 -7.62 12.49
N VAL A 29 -15.50 -8.92 12.53
CA VAL A 29 -14.63 -9.93 13.13
C VAL A 29 -14.15 -10.88 12.05
N VAL A 30 -12.82 -10.94 11.85
CA VAL A 30 -12.18 -11.91 10.95
C VAL A 30 -11.70 -13.10 11.76
N ARG A 31 -12.02 -14.32 11.30
CA ARG A 31 -11.57 -15.58 11.91
C ARG A 31 -10.78 -16.41 10.91
N ALA A 32 -9.55 -16.78 11.26
CA ALA A 32 -8.75 -17.76 10.55
C ALA A 32 -8.69 -19.06 11.37
N GLN A 33 -8.85 -20.20 10.70
CA GLN A 33 -8.71 -21.51 11.33
C GLN A 33 -7.58 -22.27 10.62
N VAL A 34 -6.50 -22.54 11.35
CA VAL A 34 -5.36 -23.35 10.89
C VAL A 34 -5.44 -24.71 11.57
N ARG A 35 -5.25 -25.78 10.81
CA ARG A 35 -5.30 -27.16 11.31
C ARG A 35 -3.95 -27.82 11.08
N HIS A 36 -3.42 -28.44 12.14
CA HIS A 36 -2.20 -29.23 12.10
C HIS A 36 -2.27 -30.28 13.23
N GLU A 37 -1.67 -31.45 13.03
CA GLU A 37 -1.63 -32.54 14.04
C GLU A 37 -0.77 -32.18 15.26
N ASP A 38 0.40 -31.58 15.03
CA ASP A 38 1.31 -31.09 16.06
C ASP A 38 0.88 -29.72 16.62
N VAL A 39 0.49 -29.72 17.89
CA VAL A 39 0.07 -28.52 18.63
C VAL A 39 1.23 -27.53 18.81
N ASN A 40 2.48 -28.00 18.95
CA ASN A 40 3.62 -27.10 19.13
C ASN A 40 3.87 -26.21 17.92
N LYS A 41 3.51 -26.70 16.72
CA LYS A 41 3.54 -25.87 15.50
C LYS A 41 2.40 -24.86 15.49
N LEU A 42 1.20 -25.24 15.91
CA LEU A 42 0.05 -24.33 16.01
C LEU A 42 0.29 -23.16 16.97
N GLU A 43 0.99 -23.41 18.08
CA GLU A 43 1.37 -22.34 19.03
C GLU A 43 2.21 -21.24 18.38
N LYS A 44 3.10 -21.59 17.43
CA LYS A 44 3.90 -20.61 16.68
C LYS A 44 3.05 -19.73 15.75
N PHE A 45 1.93 -20.26 15.27
CA PHE A 45 1.01 -19.52 14.39
C PHE A 45 0.09 -18.54 15.13
N LYS A 46 0.05 -18.56 16.47
CA LYS A 46 -0.72 -17.56 17.24
C LYS A 46 -0.22 -16.12 17.05
N GLN A 47 1.04 -15.96 16.67
CA GLN A 47 1.66 -14.66 16.39
C GLN A 47 1.48 -14.21 14.93
N MET A 48 0.68 -14.94 14.13
CA MET A 48 0.40 -14.54 12.75
C MET A 48 -0.27 -13.17 12.71
N ILE A 49 0.22 -12.34 11.80
CA ILE A 49 -0.34 -11.03 11.51
C ILE A 49 -1.32 -11.18 10.35
N LEU A 50 -2.49 -10.54 10.46
CA LEU A 50 -3.41 -10.37 9.35
C LEU A 50 -3.10 -9.04 8.66
N VAL A 51 -2.77 -9.09 7.39
CA VAL A 51 -2.60 -7.90 6.55
C VAL A 51 -3.94 -7.62 5.86
N LEU A 52 -4.41 -6.37 5.97
CA LEU A 52 -5.62 -5.90 5.30
C LEU A 52 -5.21 -4.98 4.17
N GLU A 53 -5.55 -5.37 2.94
CA GLU A 53 -5.39 -4.52 1.77
C GLU A 53 -6.74 -3.90 1.43
N HIS A 54 -6.77 -2.57 1.33
CA HIS A 54 -7.96 -1.86 0.89
C HIS A 54 -7.57 -0.87 -0.20
N GLU A 55 -8.44 -0.74 -1.19
CA GLU A 55 -8.24 0.24 -2.25
C GLU A 55 -8.44 1.65 -1.69
N VAL A 56 -7.54 2.56 -2.05
CA VAL A 56 -7.58 3.97 -1.67
C VAL A 56 -7.58 4.84 -2.91
N LYS A 57 -8.04 6.08 -2.76
CA LYS A 57 -7.90 7.08 -3.82
C LYS A 57 -6.41 7.28 -4.12
N GLU A 58 -6.09 7.55 -5.38
CA GLU A 58 -4.71 7.76 -5.83
C GLU A 58 -4.04 8.89 -5.06
N ILE A 59 -2.93 8.58 -4.40
CA ILE A 59 -2.11 9.53 -3.65
C ILE A 59 -0.91 9.88 -4.52
N ASN A 60 -0.87 11.12 -4.95
CA ASN A 60 0.23 11.63 -5.77
C ASN A 60 1.41 12.04 -4.87
N ALA A 61 2.53 11.36 -5.03
CA ALA A 61 3.81 11.74 -4.43
C ALA A 61 4.57 12.67 -5.39
N SER A 62 5.05 13.80 -4.88
CA SER A 62 5.82 14.76 -5.68
C SER A 62 7.25 14.25 -5.87
N VAL A 63 7.79 14.43 -7.08
CA VAL A 63 9.18 14.08 -7.41
C VAL A 63 10.01 15.36 -7.51
N PHE A 64 11.24 15.31 -7.01
CA PHE A 64 12.16 16.45 -6.92
C PHE A 64 13.52 16.11 -7.52
N GLY A 65 14.21 17.14 -8.03
CA GLY A 65 15.52 17.00 -8.66
C GLY A 65 16.71 17.09 -7.69
N HIS A 66 16.48 17.62 -6.49
CA HIS A 66 17.47 17.80 -5.44
C HIS A 66 16.87 17.44 -4.07
N GLN A 67 17.71 16.96 -3.14
CA GLN A 67 17.25 16.54 -1.81
C GLN A 67 16.74 17.73 -0.97
N ASP A 68 17.38 18.89 -1.11
CA ASP A 68 17.02 20.10 -0.35
C ASP A 68 15.61 20.58 -0.70
N ASP A 69 15.19 20.40 -1.96
CA ASP A 69 13.84 20.75 -2.40
C ASP A 69 12.78 19.86 -1.71
N VAL A 70 13.11 18.62 -1.36
CA VAL A 70 12.21 17.75 -0.60
C VAL A 70 12.05 18.27 0.83
N ALA A 71 13.17 18.57 1.48
CA ALA A 71 13.19 18.97 2.89
C ALA A 71 12.61 20.38 3.13
N LEU A 72 12.80 21.29 2.18
CA LEU A 72 12.41 22.69 2.31
C LEU A 72 11.07 23.02 1.61
N GLY A 73 10.39 22.02 1.02
CA GLY A 73 9.16 22.26 0.26
C GLY A 73 9.41 23.08 -1.01
N GLY A 74 10.54 22.83 -1.67
CA GLY A 74 10.95 23.45 -2.93
C GLY A 74 10.07 23.04 -4.11
N LYS A 75 10.52 23.38 -5.32
CA LYS A 75 9.72 23.16 -6.52
C LYS A 75 9.80 21.69 -6.97
N ALA A 76 8.64 21.06 -7.14
CA ALA A 76 8.55 19.74 -7.76
C ALA A 76 9.12 19.75 -9.19
N LEU A 77 9.76 18.65 -9.55
CA LEU A 77 10.34 18.43 -10.87
C LEU A 77 9.26 18.01 -11.86
N ASP A 78 8.97 18.87 -12.84
CA ASP A 78 8.01 18.52 -13.90
C ASP A 78 8.59 17.52 -14.90
N LYS A 79 9.78 17.81 -15.45
CA LYS A 79 10.46 17.00 -16.48
C LYS A 79 11.97 17.17 -16.39
N LYS A 80 12.70 16.09 -16.67
CA LYS A 80 14.16 16.13 -16.81
C LYS A 80 14.60 15.22 -17.95
N SER A 81 15.46 15.72 -18.82
CA SER A 81 16.05 14.92 -19.89
C SER A 81 17.17 14.05 -19.32
N LEU A 82 17.19 12.78 -19.71
CA LEU A 82 18.22 11.81 -19.35
C LEU A 82 19.03 11.47 -20.60
N ALA A 83 20.30 11.88 -20.62
CA ALA A 83 21.21 11.52 -21.69
C ALA A 83 21.73 10.09 -21.49
N THR A 84 21.98 9.38 -22.59
CA THR A 84 22.58 8.04 -22.58
C THR A 84 23.90 8.04 -21.82
N GLY A 85 24.08 7.07 -20.91
CA GLY A 85 25.30 6.93 -20.10
C GLY A 85 25.40 7.90 -18.92
N LYS A 86 24.37 8.72 -18.64
CA LYS A 86 24.32 9.57 -17.44
C LYS A 86 23.29 9.06 -16.44
N TYR A 87 23.51 9.40 -15.18
CA TYR A 87 22.57 9.15 -14.09
C TYR A 87 21.94 10.47 -13.64
N VAL A 88 20.65 10.43 -13.36
CA VAL A 88 19.90 11.55 -12.80
C VAL A 88 19.28 11.09 -11.49
N PRO A 89 19.69 11.65 -10.34
CA PRO A 89 19.01 11.38 -9.09
C PRO A 89 17.62 12.04 -9.11
N LEU A 90 16.64 11.30 -8.61
CA LEU A 90 15.28 11.75 -8.36
C LEU A 90 14.96 11.45 -6.90
N PHE A 91 14.31 12.40 -6.24
CA PHE A 91 13.91 12.28 -4.84
C PHE A 91 12.39 12.31 -4.77
N ILE A 92 11.81 11.45 -3.94
CA ILE A 92 10.35 11.37 -3.77
C ILE A 92 10.03 12.05 -2.44
N GLY A 93 9.16 13.05 -2.48
CA GLY A 93 8.66 13.68 -1.27
C GLY A 93 7.51 12.90 -0.67
N GLU A 94 7.41 12.94 0.65
CA GLU A 94 6.29 12.36 1.37
C GLU A 94 4.99 13.07 0.95
N PRO A 95 3.89 12.33 0.72
CA PRO A 95 2.61 12.94 0.46
C PRO A 95 2.14 13.75 1.68
N ALA A 96 1.49 14.87 1.43
CA ALA A 96 0.99 15.74 2.48
C ALA A 96 -0.03 15.01 3.37
N HIS A 97 0.01 15.27 4.68
CA HIS A 97 -0.77 14.53 5.67
C HIS A 97 -2.29 14.65 5.44
N ASP A 98 -2.75 15.77 4.90
CA ASP A 98 -4.14 16.02 4.49
C ASP A 98 -4.61 15.15 3.32
N LYS A 99 -3.67 14.60 2.53
CA LYS A 99 -3.96 13.71 1.40
C LYS A 99 -3.93 12.22 1.77
N LEU A 100 -3.57 11.88 3.00
CA LEU A 100 -3.57 10.49 3.44
C LEU A 100 -5.00 9.96 3.63
N PRO A 101 -5.22 8.65 3.49
CA PRO A 101 -6.53 8.04 3.73
C PRO A 101 -7.01 8.28 5.16
N ALA A 102 -8.31 8.50 5.32
CA ALA A 102 -8.90 8.63 6.64
C ALA A 102 -8.76 7.32 7.43
N GLY A 103 -8.24 7.41 8.66
CA GLY A 103 -8.06 6.26 9.54
C GLY A 103 -6.71 5.57 9.40
N SER A 104 -5.76 6.11 8.63
CA SER A 104 -4.38 5.64 8.63
C SER A 104 -3.74 5.80 10.02
N THR A 105 -3.09 4.74 10.48
CA THR A 105 -2.40 4.64 11.76
C THR A 105 -0.93 4.28 11.58
N VAL A 106 -0.15 4.34 12.66
CA VAL A 106 1.27 3.97 12.63
C VAL A 106 1.41 2.48 12.28
N GLY A 107 2.16 2.18 11.23
CA GLY A 107 2.37 0.81 10.74
C GLY A 107 1.63 0.51 9.44
N ASP A 108 0.70 1.36 9.02
CA ASP A 108 0.06 1.25 7.71
C ASP A 108 1.04 1.63 6.59
N VAL A 109 0.97 0.90 5.48
CA VAL A 109 1.87 1.07 4.33
C VAL A 109 1.05 1.38 3.09
N LEU A 110 1.46 2.41 2.35
CA LEU A 110 0.92 2.71 1.03
C LEU A 110 1.73 1.94 -0.02
N MET A 111 1.02 1.23 -0.90
CA MET A 111 1.61 0.55 -2.05
C MET A 111 1.13 1.19 -3.34
N GLY A 112 2.01 1.26 -4.34
CA GLY A 112 1.72 1.89 -5.62
C GLY A 112 2.75 1.51 -6.68
N LYS A 113 2.62 2.12 -7.85
CA LYS A 113 3.55 1.93 -8.97
C LYS A 113 4.23 3.26 -9.28
N ILE A 114 5.53 3.19 -9.54
CA ILE A 114 6.30 4.31 -10.08
C ILE A 114 6.53 4.07 -11.56
N HIS A 115 6.20 5.07 -12.38
CA HIS A 115 6.39 5.03 -13.82
C HIS A 115 7.54 5.96 -14.19
N PHE A 116 8.55 5.41 -14.87
CA PHE A 116 9.67 6.18 -15.39
C PHE A 116 9.51 6.40 -16.90
N GLY A 117 9.80 7.61 -17.35
CA GLY A 117 9.64 8.00 -18.75
C GLY A 117 8.34 8.74 -19.02
N GLN A 118 8.29 9.44 -20.15
CA GLN A 118 7.10 10.18 -20.55
C GLN A 118 6.04 9.19 -21.07
N LYS A 119 4.77 9.39 -20.71
CA LYS A 119 3.64 8.48 -20.98
C LYS A 119 3.48 8.10 -22.47
N ASP A 120 3.98 8.94 -23.38
CA ASP A 120 4.03 8.73 -24.84
C ASP A 120 5.45 8.96 -25.43
N GLY A 121 6.48 9.01 -24.58
CA GLY A 121 7.85 9.24 -25.03
C GLY A 121 8.47 7.94 -25.49
N THR A 122 8.86 7.85 -26.77
CA THR A 122 9.75 6.79 -27.23
C THR A 122 11.03 6.82 -26.39
N ILE A 123 11.17 5.87 -25.48
CA ILE A 123 12.44 5.55 -24.84
C ILE A 123 13.27 4.89 -25.95
N LYS A 124 14.00 5.71 -26.72
CA LYS A 124 15.04 5.21 -27.61
C LYS A 124 16.22 4.86 -26.72
N GLY A 125 16.36 3.57 -26.43
CA GLY A 125 17.58 3.00 -25.85
C GLY A 125 18.77 3.24 -26.76
#